data_AF-A0A961TPF0-F1
#
_entry.id   AF-A0A961TPF0-F1
#
_cell.length_a   1.000
_cell.length_b   1.000
_cell.length_c   1.000
_cell.angle_alpha   90.00
_cell.angle_beta   90.00
_cell.angle_gamma   90.00
#
_symmetry.space_group_name_H-M   'P 1'
#
loop_
_entity.id
_entity.type
_entity.pdbx_description
1 polymer ?
#
loop_
_entity_poly.entity_id
_entity_poly.type
_entity_poly.pdbx_seq_one_letter_code
_entity_poly.pdbx_strand_id
1 'polypeptide(L)'
;MGHQRIPGHSDRTQGAGAWPGAPDLPDDIAFLTEAGITRDALCMAAIAAGEKGMAASEILIHRGFMMREDYEWRLAKHVGAEYRRHGPDPDLIATTATASTDELRTVGVMERSARQNRLFVSPQASGYARIAALAAKAPDTFANVVFTGRAELRHSLFLADRQGYARRAVEDLAQRLPDYSANRRLSGGQIVAFVLAGLLTFGGLVLGADIAFSTLAVLLTGFYFSIVVLRAVLIVLLDTAGPATLPPFRPAATEPEDFPVYSVLVALKNEAGQVGALVDALDQLDWPKTRKEVFLVCEEDDPETILAIRSLDLPQGFELVICPPCEPRTKPKALNFALPLCSGRFTVIYDAEDRPHRLQLREAWEKLEAGGDKLACVQAPLLVHNRNQNWLTRLFAIEYRTQFLGTLPILERLGAPLSLGGTSNHFRGIMEQTHHI
;
A
#
# COMPACT_ATOMS: atom_id res chain seq x y z
N MET A 1 -3.63 -22.29 78.01
CA MET A 1 -4.36 -22.23 76.73
C MET A 1 -3.39 -21.75 75.65
N GLY A 2 -3.10 -22.60 74.67
CA GLY A 2 -2.69 -22.21 73.31
C GLY A 2 -1.36 -21.50 73.10
N HIS A 3 -0.24 -22.22 73.12
CA HIS A 3 0.90 -21.91 72.27
C HIS A 3 0.62 -22.41 70.86
N GLN A 4 0.61 -21.55 69.83
CA GLN A 4 0.83 -21.98 68.46
C GLN A 4 1.85 -21.08 67.76
N ARG A 5 2.90 -21.75 67.29
CA ARG A 5 4.06 -21.23 66.57
C ARG A 5 3.69 -20.93 65.13
N ILE A 6 4.29 -19.88 64.60
CA ILE A 6 4.41 -19.58 63.17
C ILE A 6 5.24 -20.68 62.51
N PRO A 7 4.77 -21.38 61.45
CA PRO A 7 5.62 -22.20 60.61
C PRO A 7 6.15 -21.38 59.42
N GLY A 8 7.45 -21.52 59.18
CA GLY A 8 8.21 -20.79 58.18
C GLY A 8 7.84 -21.08 56.73
N HIS A 9 8.20 -20.13 55.87
CA HIS A 9 8.37 -20.31 54.43
C HIS A 9 9.41 -21.39 54.17
N SER A 10 8.94 -22.58 53.79
CA SER A 10 9.74 -23.60 53.14
C SER A 10 9.57 -23.48 51.62
N ASP A 11 10.68 -23.49 50.92
CA ASP A 11 10.83 -23.71 49.48
C ASP A 11 9.75 -24.63 48.89
N ARG A 12 9.06 -24.13 47.86
CA ARG A 12 8.36 -24.95 46.87
C ARG A 12 8.70 -24.47 45.47
N THR A 13 9.91 -24.76 45.04
CA THR A 13 10.15 -25.16 43.64
C THR A 13 9.60 -26.57 43.47
N GLN A 14 8.53 -26.72 42.68
CA GLN A 14 8.15 -27.90 41.86
C GLN A 14 6.63 -28.00 41.74
N GLY A 15 6.16 -28.08 40.49
CA GLY A 15 4.76 -28.37 40.16
C GLY A 15 4.11 -27.31 39.27
N ALA A 16 4.70 -26.99 38.12
CA ALA A 16 3.94 -26.37 37.03
C ALA A 16 2.85 -27.39 36.63
N GLY A 17 1.60 -27.05 36.93
CA GLY A 17 0.44 -27.89 36.63
C GLY A 17 0.29 -28.05 35.13
N ALA A 18 0.53 -29.26 34.62
CA ALA A 18 0.08 -29.65 33.30
C ALA A 18 -1.45 -29.73 33.31
N TRP A 19 -2.10 -29.01 32.40
CA TRP A 19 -3.54 -29.12 32.16
C TRP A 19 -3.89 -30.55 31.69
N PRO A 20 -4.82 -31.26 32.34
CA PRO A 20 -5.31 -32.55 31.83
C PRO A 20 -6.14 -32.28 30.57
N GLY A 21 -5.70 -32.78 29.41
CA GLY A 21 -6.40 -32.65 28.13
C GLY A 21 -5.85 -31.58 27.17
N ALA A 22 -4.60 -31.13 27.34
CA ALA A 22 -3.98 -30.20 26.40
C ALA A 22 -3.97 -30.78 24.96
N PRO A 23 -4.45 -30.04 23.94
CA PRO A 23 -4.43 -30.49 22.55
C PRO A 23 -2.98 -30.70 22.07
N ASP A 24 -2.79 -31.65 21.16
CA ASP A 24 -1.51 -31.79 20.46
C ASP A 24 -1.17 -30.47 19.76
N LEU A 25 0.06 -30.00 19.95
CA LEU A 25 0.49 -28.74 19.35
C LEU A 25 0.69 -28.94 17.83
N PRO A 26 0.14 -28.05 17.00
CA PRO A 26 0.41 -28.04 15.57
C PRO A 26 1.91 -27.97 15.24
N ASP A 27 2.33 -28.63 14.15
CA ASP A 27 3.73 -28.71 13.72
C ASP A 27 4.38 -27.32 13.52
N ASP A 28 3.60 -26.29 13.18
CA ASP A 28 4.08 -24.93 12.98
C ASP A 28 4.44 -24.19 14.30
N ILE A 29 4.05 -24.72 15.46
CA ILE A 29 4.40 -24.12 16.77
C ILE A 29 4.98 -25.12 17.77
N ALA A 30 4.92 -26.43 17.50
CA ALA A 30 5.42 -27.47 18.40
C ALA A 30 6.91 -27.27 18.75
N PHE A 31 7.73 -26.87 17.78
CA PHE A 31 9.16 -26.59 17.99
C PHE A 31 9.45 -25.38 18.87
N LEU A 32 8.47 -24.51 19.13
CA LEU A 32 8.63 -23.33 19.99
C LEU A 32 8.59 -23.66 21.48
N THR A 33 8.23 -24.89 21.86
CA THR A 33 8.23 -25.36 23.26
C THR A 33 9.61 -25.28 23.91
N GLU A 34 10.68 -25.48 23.15
CA GLU A 34 12.06 -25.37 23.61
C GLU A 34 12.57 -23.92 23.69
N ALA A 35 11.77 -22.96 23.22
CA ALA A 35 12.21 -21.61 22.91
C ALA A 35 11.68 -20.53 23.90
N GLY A 36 11.21 -20.96 25.07
CA GLY A 36 10.83 -20.06 26.18
C GLY A 36 9.43 -19.42 26.06
N ILE A 37 8.59 -19.85 25.11
CA ILE A 37 7.16 -19.51 25.12
C ILE A 37 6.44 -20.45 26.09
N THR A 38 5.55 -19.90 26.92
CA THR A 38 4.78 -20.71 27.86
C THR A 38 3.88 -21.69 27.11
N ARG A 39 3.79 -22.92 27.60
CA ARG A 39 2.93 -23.96 27.02
C ARG A 39 1.47 -23.51 26.92
N ASP A 40 1.02 -22.68 27.85
CA ASP A 40 -0.33 -22.10 27.86
C ASP A 40 -0.58 -21.17 26.65
N ALA A 41 0.41 -20.34 26.28
CA ALA A 41 0.29 -19.47 25.11
C ALA A 41 0.24 -20.28 23.80
N LEU A 42 1.02 -21.35 23.71
CA LEU A 42 1.01 -22.28 22.55
C LEU A 42 -0.34 -23.01 22.42
N CYS A 43 -0.89 -23.51 23.54
CA CYS A 43 -2.20 -24.17 23.54
C CYS A 43 -3.33 -23.20 23.17
N MET A 44 -3.29 -21.96 23.71
CA MET A 44 -4.24 -20.92 23.35
C MET A 44 -4.21 -20.58 21.86
N ALA A 45 -3.01 -20.47 21.29
CA ALA A 45 -2.85 -20.22 19.86
C ALA A 45 -3.38 -21.37 19.01
N ALA A 46 -3.12 -22.62 19.40
CA ALA A 46 -3.63 -23.82 18.72
C ALA A 46 -5.17 -23.88 18.70
N ILE A 47 -5.82 -23.57 19.82
CA ILE A 47 -7.28 -23.55 19.93
C ILE A 47 -7.86 -22.44 19.05
N ALA A 48 -7.36 -21.21 19.19
CA ALA A 48 -7.84 -20.05 18.42
C ALA A 48 -7.58 -20.19 16.91
N ALA A 49 -6.53 -20.91 16.52
CA ALA A 49 -6.24 -21.26 15.13
C ALA A 49 -7.34 -22.15 14.53
N GLY A 50 -7.76 -23.18 15.26
CA GLY A 50 -8.84 -24.08 14.86
C GLY A 50 -10.18 -23.38 14.66
N GLU A 51 -10.51 -22.41 15.52
CA GLU A 51 -11.74 -21.62 15.42
C GLU A 51 -11.73 -20.65 14.22
N LYS A 52 -10.57 -20.11 13.87
CA LYS A 52 -10.42 -19.06 12.85
C LYS A 52 -9.93 -19.56 11.49
N GLY A 53 -9.58 -20.85 11.37
CA GLY A 53 -9.01 -21.41 10.13
C GLY A 53 -7.67 -20.79 9.74
N MET A 54 -6.88 -20.33 10.72
CA MET A 54 -5.56 -19.73 10.52
C MET A 54 -4.44 -20.61 11.09
N ALA A 55 -3.19 -20.38 10.70
CA ALA A 55 -2.04 -21.05 11.31
C ALA A 55 -1.86 -20.60 12.77
N ALA A 56 -1.44 -21.50 13.67
CA ALA A 56 -1.27 -21.18 15.09
C ALA A 56 -0.12 -20.19 15.33
N SER A 57 0.92 -20.26 14.50
CA SER A 57 1.98 -19.26 14.39
C SER A 57 1.44 -17.83 14.14
N GLU A 58 0.46 -17.66 13.26
CA GLU A 58 -0.14 -16.35 12.98
C GLU A 58 -0.92 -15.81 14.18
N ILE A 59 -1.57 -16.66 14.97
CA ILE A 59 -2.23 -16.23 16.20
C ILE A 59 -1.21 -15.72 17.23
N LEU A 60 -0.07 -16.40 17.39
CA LEU A 60 1.00 -15.96 18.30
C LEU A 60 1.55 -14.60 17.88
N ILE A 61 1.76 -14.40 16.57
CA ILE A 61 2.26 -13.15 16.00
C ILE A 61 1.23 -12.03 16.17
N HIS A 62 -0.03 -12.27 15.82
CA HIS A 62 -1.10 -11.28 15.89
C HIS A 62 -1.42 -10.83 17.32
N ARG A 63 -1.19 -11.68 18.32
CA ARG A 63 -1.41 -11.36 19.74
C ARG A 63 -0.16 -10.87 20.47
N GLY A 64 0.91 -10.57 19.74
CA GLY A 64 2.13 -9.98 20.32
C GLY A 64 2.97 -10.93 21.18
N PHE A 65 2.69 -12.25 21.18
CA PHE A 65 3.51 -13.22 21.92
C PHE A 65 4.90 -13.41 21.28
N MET A 66 5.04 -13.07 20.01
CA MET A 66 6.27 -13.22 19.23
C MET A 66 6.23 -12.30 18.01
N MET A 67 7.38 -11.72 17.63
CA MET A 67 7.49 -11.01 16.35
C MET A 67 7.63 -12.01 15.20
N ARG A 68 7.13 -11.67 14.01
CA ARG A 68 7.25 -12.55 12.82
C ARG A 68 8.71 -12.89 12.50
N GLU A 69 9.61 -11.92 12.62
CA GLU A 69 11.05 -12.11 12.42
C GLU A 69 11.64 -13.13 13.41
N ASP A 70 11.24 -13.06 14.68
CA ASP A 70 11.68 -14.01 15.69
C ASP A 70 11.15 -15.42 15.41
N TYR A 71 9.92 -15.52 14.92
CA TYR A 71 9.34 -16.79 14.49
C TYR A 71 10.12 -17.39 13.31
N GLU A 72 10.33 -16.62 12.24
CA GLU A 72 11.03 -17.07 11.03
C GLU A 72 12.48 -17.46 11.34
N TRP A 73 13.16 -16.70 12.20
CA TRP A 73 14.51 -17.04 12.68
C TRP A 73 14.54 -18.38 13.42
N ARG A 74 13.57 -18.62 14.32
CA ARG A 74 13.46 -19.89 15.06
C ARG A 74 13.10 -21.05 14.13
N LEU A 75 12.19 -20.82 13.18
CA LEU A 75 11.83 -21.82 12.18
C LEU A 75 13.04 -22.22 11.34
N ALA A 76 13.82 -21.25 10.85
CA ALA A 76 15.05 -21.50 10.09
C ALA A 76 16.02 -22.39 10.89
N LYS A 77 16.25 -22.03 12.16
CA LYS A 77 17.11 -22.80 13.06
C LYS A 77 16.58 -24.22 13.29
N HIS A 78 15.28 -24.38 13.44
CA HIS A 78 14.64 -25.69 13.63
C HIS A 78 14.81 -26.60 12.41
N VAL A 79 14.75 -26.05 11.20
CA VAL A 79 14.89 -26.82 9.95
C VAL A 79 16.32 -26.95 9.43
N GLY A 80 17.31 -26.40 10.15
CA GLY A 80 18.71 -26.41 9.74
C GLY A 80 19.06 -25.43 8.61
N ALA A 81 18.20 -24.45 8.34
CA ALA A 81 18.46 -23.36 7.39
C ALA A 81 19.16 -22.17 8.07
N GLU A 82 19.88 -21.36 7.28
CA GLU A 82 20.37 -20.06 7.75
C GLU A 82 19.22 -19.04 7.73
N TYR A 83 19.15 -18.15 8.72
CA TYR A 83 18.28 -16.96 8.66
C TYR A 83 19.13 -15.72 8.47
N ARG A 84 18.78 -14.89 7.49
CA ARG A 84 19.35 -13.56 7.31
C ARG A 84 18.26 -12.51 7.47
N ARG A 85 18.60 -11.44 8.21
CA ARG A 85 17.74 -10.26 8.36
C ARG A 85 17.66 -9.41 7.08
N HIS A 86 18.64 -9.56 6.19
CA HIS A 86 18.69 -8.87 4.91
C HIS A 86 18.51 -9.88 3.78
N GLY A 87 17.91 -9.41 2.70
CA GLY A 87 17.72 -10.19 1.49
C GLY A 87 19.04 -10.57 0.79
N PRO A 88 18.96 -11.31 -0.33
CA PRO A 88 20.14 -11.59 -1.14
C PRO A 88 20.79 -10.29 -1.63
N ASP A 89 22.11 -10.33 -1.85
CA ASP A 89 22.82 -9.24 -2.50
C ASP A 89 22.24 -9.03 -3.91
N PRO A 90 21.67 -7.84 -4.24
CA PRO A 90 21.07 -7.57 -5.53
C PRO A 90 22.00 -7.86 -6.72
N ASP A 91 23.31 -7.64 -6.57
CA ASP A 91 24.29 -7.83 -7.65
C ASP A 91 24.62 -9.31 -7.91
N LEU A 92 24.29 -10.19 -6.96
CA LEU A 92 24.53 -11.64 -7.03
C LEU A 92 23.27 -12.44 -7.41
N ILE A 93 22.14 -11.77 -7.65
CA ILE A 93 20.91 -12.43 -8.06
C ILE A 93 21.04 -12.91 -9.51
N ALA A 94 21.04 -14.23 -9.69
CA ALA A 94 21.15 -14.82 -11.02
C ALA A 94 19.79 -14.75 -11.75
N THR A 95 19.69 -13.80 -12.69
CA THR A 95 18.70 -13.70 -13.78
C THR A 95 17.32 -14.30 -13.44
N THR A 96 16.55 -13.62 -12.58
CA THR A 96 15.08 -13.78 -12.35
C THR A 96 14.48 -15.13 -12.76
N ALA A 97 15.04 -16.22 -12.24
CA ALA A 97 14.34 -17.49 -12.19
C ALA A 97 13.65 -17.48 -10.83
N THR A 98 12.39 -17.02 -10.79
CA THR A 98 11.48 -17.42 -9.72
C THR A 98 11.41 -18.94 -9.79
N ALA A 99 12.27 -19.62 -9.04
CA ALA A 99 12.24 -21.05 -8.92
C ALA A 99 11.00 -21.39 -8.10
N SER A 100 9.89 -21.61 -8.80
CA SER A 100 8.77 -22.39 -8.26
C SER A 100 9.29 -23.80 -8.07
N THR A 101 9.88 -24.09 -6.91
CA THR A 101 10.02 -25.47 -6.49
C THR A 101 8.62 -25.98 -6.17
N ASP A 102 8.14 -26.90 -7.01
CA ASP A 102 6.82 -27.53 -6.94
C ASP A 102 6.51 -28.11 -5.54
N GLU A 103 7.56 -28.38 -4.77
CA GLU A 103 7.50 -28.90 -3.41
C GLU A 103 7.31 -27.83 -2.31
N LEU A 104 7.67 -26.56 -2.54
CA LEU A 104 7.61 -25.51 -1.52
C LEU A 104 6.55 -24.43 -1.79
N ARG A 105 6.07 -24.25 -3.04
CA ARG A 105 5.12 -23.16 -3.42
C ARG A 105 5.51 -21.78 -2.86
N THR A 106 6.79 -21.57 -2.60
CA THR A 106 7.36 -20.31 -2.14
C THR A 106 8.21 -19.76 -3.26
N VAL A 107 7.99 -18.50 -3.61
CA VAL A 107 8.88 -17.79 -4.53
C VAL A 107 10.25 -17.70 -3.86
N GLY A 108 11.23 -18.43 -4.39
CA GLY A 108 12.62 -18.38 -3.96
C GLY A 108 13.50 -17.67 -5.00
N VAL A 109 14.56 -17.02 -4.52
CA VAL A 109 15.53 -16.30 -5.35
C VAL A 109 16.89 -16.93 -5.16
N MET A 110 17.59 -17.19 -6.27
CA MET A 110 18.92 -17.77 -6.24
C MET A 110 19.99 -16.67 -6.21
N GLU A 111 20.75 -16.62 -5.13
CA GLU A 111 21.99 -15.86 -5.02
C GLU A 111 23.14 -16.76 -5.50
N ARG A 112 23.86 -16.32 -6.54
CA ARG A 112 25.04 -17.03 -7.05
C ARG A 112 26.29 -16.26 -6.69
N SER A 113 27.06 -16.79 -5.75
CA SER A 113 28.39 -16.30 -5.41
C SER A 113 29.46 -17.23 -5.98
N ALA A 114 30.68 -16.72 -6.17
CA ALA A 114 31.85 -17.51 -6.58
C ALA A 114 32.17 -18.68 -5.62
N ARG A 115 31.66 -18.64 -4.38
CA ARG A 115 31.87 -19.67 -3.35
C ARG A 115 30.75 -20.71 -3.25
N GLN A 116 29.49 -20.29 -3.39
CA GLN A 116 28.33 -21.18 -3.18
C GLN A 116 27.07 -20.57 -3.79
N ASN A 117 26.14 -21.42 -4.22
CA ASN A 117 24.79 -21.03 -4.62
C ASN A 117 23.86 -21.14 -3.42
N ARG A 118 23.13 -20.07 -3.10
CA ARG A 118 22.18 -20.03 -1.99
C ARG A 118 20.78 -19.73 -2.51
N LEU A 119 19.79 -20.44 -1.99
CA LEU A 119 18.39 -20.20 -2.31
C LEU A 119 17.75 -19.40 -1.18
N PHE A 120 17.49 -18.12 -1.42
CA PHE A 120 16.73 -17.28 -0.51
C PHE A 120 15.26 -17.58 -0.65
N VAL A 121 14.59 -17.85 0.47
CA VAL A 121 13.16 -18.16 0.51
C VAL A 121 12.51 -17.30 1.57
N SER A 122 11.37 -16.71 1.23
CA SER A 122 10.46 -16.12 2.22
C SER A 122 9.30 -17.07 2.45
N PRO A 123 9.31 -17.85 3.56
CA PRO A 123 8.25 -18.79 3.83
C PRO A 123 6.92 -18.07 4.10
N GLN A 124 5.82 -18.61 3.58
CA GLN A 124 4.47 -18.10 3.88
C GLN A 124 3.89 -18.81 5.08
N ALA A 125 3.00 -18.14 5.83
CA ALA A 125 2.33 -18.71 7.00
C ALA A 125 1.65 -20.06 6.72
N SER A 126 0.98 -20.19 5.58
CA SER A 126 0.34 -21.44 5.14
C SER A 126 1.34 -22.57 4.82
N GLY A 127 2.62 -22.25 4.64
CA GLY A 127 3.69 -23.19 4.32
C GLY A 127 4.52 -23.65 5.52
N TYR A 128 4.42 -22.99 6.69
CA TYR A 128 5.30 -23.27 7.83
C TYR A 128 5.25 -24.74 8.30
N ALA A 129 4.05 -25.29 8.48
CA ALA A 129 3.87 -26.69 8.86
C ALA A 129 4.50 -27.66 7.84
N ARG A 130 4.38 -27.35 6.54
CA ARG A 130 4.94 -28.18 5.46
C ARG A 130 6.47 -28.12 5.45
N ILE A 131 7.04 -26.95 5.70
CA ILE A 131 8.49 -26.75 5.80
C ILE A 131 9.05 -27.54 6.98
N ALA A 132 8.42 -27.46 8.15
CA ALA A 132 8.80 -28.23 9.33
C ALA A 132 8.71 -29.75 9.07
N ALA A 133 7.61 -30.22 8.47
CA ALA A 133 7.43 -31.63 8.13
C ALA A 133 8.44 -32.15 7.08
N LEU A 134 8.85 -31.32 6.12
CA LEU A 134 9.87 -31.67 5.13
C LEU A 134 11.25 -31.80 5.77
N ALA A 135 11.60 -30.89 6.68
CA ALA A 135 12.86 -30.91 7.40
C ALA A 135 13.04 -32.19 8.23
N ALA A 136 11.95 -32.68 8.85
CA ALA A 136 11.95 -33.94 9.58
C ALA A 136 12.21 -35.18 8.70
N LYS A 137 11.87 -35.11 7.39
CA LYS A 137 12.05 -36.23 6.45
C LYS A 137 13.36 -36.16 5.67
N ALA A 138 13.86 -34.96 5.37
CA ALA A 138 15.04 -34.73 4.55
C ALA A 138 15.81 -33.48 5.03
N PRO A 139 16.62 -33.60 6.09
CA PRO A 139 17.31 -32.45 6.69
C PRO A 139 18.35 -31.79 5.75
N ASP A 140 18.97 -32.57 4.84
CA ASP A 140 19.96 -32.05 3.89
C ASP A 140 19.36 -31.09 2.83
N THR A 141 18.03 -31.11 2.65
CA THR A 141 17.33 -30.25 1.69
C THR A 141 17.52 -28.76 1.99
N PHE A 142 17.72 -28.39 3.25
CA PHE A 142 17.81 -26.99 3.69
C PHE A 142 19.25 -26.44 3.79
N ALA A 143 20.27 -27.25 3.52
CA ALA A 143 21.68 -26.87 3.70
C ALA A 143 22.11 -25.63 2.89
N ASN A 144 21.48 -25.41 1.72
CA ASN A 144 21.73 -24.25 0.86
C ASN A 144 20.59 -23.22 0.88
N VAL A 145 19.63 -23.38 1.79
CA VAL A 145 18.46 -22.51 1.90
C VAL A 145 18.70 -21.44 2.95
N VAL A 146 18.36 -20.20 2.60
CA VAL A 146 18.43 -19.05 3.49
C VAL A 146 17.03 -18.47 3.64
N PHE A 147 16.53 -18.40 4.86
CA PHE A 147 15.27 -17.73 5.15
C PHE A 147 15.50 -16.23 5.34
N THR A 148 14.61 -15.44 4.76
CA THR A 148 14.59 -13.98 4.88
C THR A 148 13.16 -13.48 4.87
N GLY A 149 12.93 -12.29 5.43
CA GLY A 149 11.63 -11.64 5.40
C GLY A 149 11.15 -11.35 3.97
N ARG A 150 9.83 -11.33 3.76
CA ARG A 150 9.23 -11.07 2.44
C ARG A 150 9.57 -9.68 1.90
N ALA A 151 9.55 -8.68 2.79
CA ALA A 151 9.88 -7.30 2.44
C ALA A 151 11.32 -7.21 1.91
N GLU A 152 12.27 -7.82 2.63
CA GLU A 152 13.69 -7.88 2.29
C GLU A 152 13.94 -8.60 0.96
N LEU A 153 13.32 -9.76 0.75
CA LEU A 153 13.46 -10.51 -0.51
C LEU A 153 12.96 -9.68 -1.70
N ARG A 154 11.82 -9.01 -1.52
CA ARG A 154 11.20 -8.15 -2.54
C ARG A 154 12.06 -6.92 -2.81
N HIS A 155 12.63 -6.33 -1.78
CA HIS A 155 13.54 -5.18 -1.88
C HIS A 155 14.79 -5.54 -2.67
N SER A 156 15.45 -6.66 -2.35
CA SER A 156 16.62 -7.12 -3.11
C SER A 156 16.30 -7.41 -4.58
N LEU A 157 15.16 -8.06 -4.86
CA LEU A 157 14.69 -8.28 -6.24
C LEU A 157 14.41 -6.98 -6.99
N PHE A 158 13.84 -6.00 -6.30
CA PHE A 158 13.57 -4.68 -6.85
C PHE A 158 14.86 -3.97 -7.26
N LEU A 159 15.87 -4.00 -6.40
CA LEU A 159 17.17 -3.40 -6.66
C LEU A 159 17.93 -4.12 -7.80
N ALA A 160 17.79 -5.45 -7.91
CA ALA A 160 18.45 -6.23 -8.95
C ALA A 160 17.89 -6.01 -10.36
N ASP A 161 16.59 -5.72 -10.49
CA ASP A 161 15.91 -5.52 -11.79
C ASP A 161 15.22 -4.15 -11.89
N ARG A 162 15.89 -3.08 -11.45
CA ARG A 162 15.31 -1.71 -11.49
C ARG A 162 14.82 -1.32 -12.90
N GLN A 163 15.53 -1.73 -13.95
CA GLN A 163 15.13 -1.44 -15.33
C GLN A 163 13.86 -2.22 -15.75
N GLY A 164 13.73 -3.50 -15.38
CA GLY A 164 12.53 -4.27 -15.66
C GLY A 164 11.31 -3.79 -14.87
N TYR A 165 11.49 -3.35 -13.62
CA TYR A 165 10.44 -2.69 -12.86
C TYR A 165 10.03 -1.34 -13.46
N ALA A 166 10.98 -0.53 -13.94
CA ALA A 166 10.65 0.74 -14.60
C ALA A 166 9.87 0.53 -15.90
N ARG A 167 10.20 -0.50 -16.70
CA ARG A 167 9.42 -0.86 -17.89
C ARG A 167 8.01 -1.32 -17.52
N ARG A 168 7.87 -2.19 -16.51
CA ARG A 168 6.57 -2.63 -15.99
C ARG A 168 5.71 -1.46 -15.51
N ALA A 169 6.31 -0.48 -14.84
CA ALA A 169 5.61 0.72 -14.37
C ALA A 169 4.91 1.51 -15.49
N VAL A 170 5.40 1.42 -16.73
CA VAL A 170 4.83 2.08 -17.92
C VAL A 170 3.86 1.17 -18.67
N GLU A 171 4.26 -0.07 -18.93
CA GLU A 171 3.60 -0.93 -19.92
C GLU A 171 2.52 -1.85 -19.32
N ASP A 172 2.69 -2.24 -18.06
CA ASP A 172 2.02 -3.42 -17.51
C ASP A 172 0.50 -3.23 -17.37
N LEU A 173 0.05 -2.02 -16.99
CA LEU A 173 -1.37 -1.68 -16.94
C LEU A 173 -2.02 -1.79 -18.33
N ALA A 174 -1.36 -1.29 -19.38
CA ALA A 174 -1.89 -1.33 -20.73
C ALA A 174 -1.94 -2.76 -21.31
N GLN A 175 -1.04 -3.64 -20.86
CA GLN A 175 -0.98 -5.03 -21.28
C GLN A 175 -2.00 -5.91 -20.54
N ARG A 176 -2.12 -5.75 -19.21
CA ARG A 176 -3.02 -6.55 -18.36
C ARG A 176 -4.47 -6.08 -18.40
N LEU A 177 -4.67 -4.77 -18.36
CA LEU A 177 -5.98 -4.13 -18.18
C LEU A 177 -6.16 -2.97 -19.18
N PRO A 178 -6.25 -3.25 -20.49
CA PRO A 178 -6.26 -2.22 -21.54
C PRO A 178 -7.43 -1.25 -21.42
N ASP A 179 -8.58 -1.69 -20.91
CA ASP A 179 -9.78 -0.86 -20.74
C ASP A 179 -9.66 0.14 -19.57
N TYR A 180 -8.73 -0.12 -18.64
CA TYR A 180 -8.42 0.76 -17.51
C TYR A 180 -7.18 1.63 -17.76
N SER A 181 -6.58 1.50 -18.95
CA SER A 181 -5.44 2.29 -19.37
C SER A 181 -5.88 3.48 -20.22
N ALA A 182 -5.31 4.66 -19.95
CA ALA A 182 -5.48 5.84 -20.79
C ALA A 182 -4.80 5.72 -22.18
N ASN A 183 -4.26 4.55 -22.53
CA ASN A 183 -3.69 4.27 -23.85
C ASN A 183 -4.77 4.39 -24.96
N ARG A 184 -6.02 4.06 -24.65
CA ARG A 184 -7.18 4.38 -25.51
C ARG A 184 -7.91 5.60 -24.95
N ARG A 185 -7.73 6.76 -25.59
CA ARG A 185 -8.28 8.04 -25.09
C ARG A 185 -9.74 8.28 -25.42
N LEU A 186 -10.20 7.78 -26.57
CA LEU A 186 -11.55 7.98 -27.06
C LEU A 186 -12.26 6.64 -27.23
N SER A 187 -13.51 6.58 -26.77
CA SER A 187 -14.39 5.46 -27.07
C SER A 187 -14.79 5.46 -28.55
N GLY A 188 -15.17 4.30 -29.08
CA GLY A 188 -15.65 4.20 -30.47
C GLY A 188 -16.82 5.15 -30.75
N GLY A 189 -17.73 5.31 -29.80
CA GLY A 189 -18.84 6.26 -29.89
C GLY A 189 -18.39 7.72 -29.94
N GLN A 190 -17.37 8.10 -29.16
CA GLN A 190 -16.78 9.44 -29.21
C GLN A 190 -16.11 9.71 -30.56
N ILE A 191 -15.38 8.73 -31.10
CA ILE A 191 -14.76 8.84 -32.43
C ILE A 191 -15.83 9.05 -33.50
N VAL A 192 -16.89 8.25 -33.50
CA VAL A 192 -18.01 8.41 -34.44
C VAL A 192 -18.65 9.79 -34.30
N ALA A 193 -18.89 10.27 -33.07
CA ALA A 193 -19.43 11.60 -32.84
C ALA A 193 -18.54 12.72 -33.39
N PHE A 194 -17.21 12.66 -33.17
CA PHE A 194 -16.27 13.63 -33.73
C PHE A 194 -16.20 13.58 -35.25
N VAL A 195 -16.23 12.38 -35.85
CA VAL A 195 -16.26 12.21 -37.30
C VAL A 195 -17.54 12.80 -37.89
N LEU A 196 -18.70 12.52 -37.30
CA LEU A 196 -19.98 13.08 -37.75
C LEU A 196 -20.01 14.61 -37.61
N ALA A 197 -19.53 15.16 -36.49
CA ALA A 197 -19.40 16.60 -36.30
C ALA A 197 -18.48 17.25 -37.35
N GLY A 198 -17.36 16.60 -37.67
CA GLY A 198 -16.44 17.01 -38.72
C GLY A 198 -17.07 16.98 -40.11
N LEU A 199 -17.78 15.89 -40.45
CA LEU A 199 -18.49 15.75 -41.72
C LEU A 199 -19.61 16.78 -41.89
N LEU A 200 -20.37 17.06 -40.83
CA LEU A 200 -21.41 18.11 -40.83
C LEU A 200 -20.80 19.49 -41.08
N THR A 201 -19.70 19.81 -40.40
CA THR A 201 -19.00 21.08 -40.57
C THR A 201 -18.40 21.20 -41.99
N PHE A 202 -17.83 20.12 -42.51
CA PHE A 202 -17.29 20.06 -43.87
C PHE A 202 -18.40 20.17 -44.94
N GLY A 203 -19.52 19.49 -44.75
CA GLY A 203 -20.70 19.64 -45.60
C GLY A 203 -21.20 21.09 -45.63
N GLY A 204 -21.20 21.76 -44.47
CA GLY A 204 -21.45 23.20 -44.37
C GLY A 204 -20.47 24.01 -45.21
N LEU A 205 -19.18 23.68 -45.19
CA LEU A 205 -18.14 24.39 -45.95
C LEU A 205 -18.35 24.29 -47.47
N VAL A 206 -18.81 23.14 -47.97
CA VAL A 206 -19.16 22.95 -49.38
C VAL A 206 -20.34 23.84 -49.78
N LEU A 207 -21.27 24.11 -48.86
CA LEU A 207 -22.44 24.96 -49.09
C LEU A 207 -22.15 26.46 -48.87
N GLY A 208 -21.12 26.79 -48.08
CA GLY A 208 -20.66 28.14 -47.83
C GLY A 208 -19.96 28.31 -46.48
N ALA A 209 -18.97 29.20 -46.41
CA ALA A 209 -18.19 29.43 -45.19
C ALA A 209 -19.06 29.85 -43.98
N ASP A 210 -20.09 30.67 -44.21
CA ASP A 210 -21.02 31.11 -43.16
C ASP A 210 -21.83 29.95 -42.56
N ILE A 211 -22.19 28.96 -43.40
CA ILE A 211 -22.91 27.76 -42.97
C ILE A 211 -21.98 26.89 -42.12
N ALA A 212 -20.75 26.65 -42.57
CA ALA A 212 -19.75 25.91 -41.80
C ALA A 212 -19.49 26.54 -40.43
N PHE A 213 -19.28 27.85 -40.39
CA PHE A 213 -19.05 28.60 -39.15
C PHE A 213 -20.26 28.48 -38.21
N SER A 214 -21.48 28.65 -38.73
CA SER A 214 -22.70 28.52 -37.95
C SER A 214 -22.89 27.11 -37.40
N THR A 215 -22.61 26.07 -38.20
CA THR A 215 -22.66 24.67 -37.76
C THR A 215 -21.67 24.43 -36.62
N LEU A 216 -20.42 24.84 -36.78
CA LEU A 216 -19.40 24.70 -35.73
C LEU A 216 -19.79 25.46 -34.46
N ALA A 217 -20.27 26.69 -34.60
CA ALA A 217 -20.72 27.52 -33.48
C ALA A 217 -21.87 26.85 -32.72
N VAL A 218 -22.85 26.28 -33.41
CA VAL A 218 -23.97 25.54 -32.79
C VAL A 218 -23.47 24.31 -32.06
N LEU A 219 -22.57 23.52 -32.65
CA LEU A 219 -22.01 22.32 -32.02
C LEU A 219 -21.22 22.67 -30.75
N LEU A 220 -20.32 23.65 -30.82
CA LEU A 220 -19.52 24.10 -29.68
C LEU A 220 -20.40 24.73 -28.58
N THR A 221 -21.37 25.55 -28.97
CA THR A 221 -22.31 26.17 -28.03
C THR A 221 -23.19 25.14 -27.37
N GLY A 222 -23.70 24.15 -28.12
CA GLY A 222 -24.50 23.05 -27.56
C GLY A 222 -23.70 22.22 -26.56
N PHE A 223 -22.44 21.90 -26.88
CA PHE A 223 -21.53 21.22 -25.96
C PHE A 223 -21.29 22.05 -24.69
N TYR A 224 -20.91 23.32 -24.83
CA TYR A 224 -20.69 24.21 -23.69
C TYR A 224 -21.96 24.41 -22.85
N PHE A 225 -23.12 24.57 -23.49
CA PHE A 225 -24.41 24.69 -22.83
C PHE A 225 -24.74 23.44 -22.01
N SER A 226 -24.42 22.23 -22.51
CA SER A 226 -24.62 21.00 -21.74
C SER A 226 -23.78 20.96 -20.46
N ILE A 227 -22.54 21.48 -20.48
CA ILE A 227 -21.69 21.64 -19.29
C ILE A 227 -22.32 22.65 -18.31
N VAL A 228 -22.84 23.77 -18.82
CA VAL A 228 -23.53 24.77 -17.99
C VAL A 228 -24.77 24.18 -17.32
N VAL A 229 -25.59 23.42 -18.07
CA VAL A 229 -26.77 22.72 -17.52
C VAL A 229 -26.34 21.71 -16.46
N LEU A 230 -25.32 20.89 -16.72
CA LEU A 230 -24.78 19.95 -15.73
C LEU A 230 -24.35 20.68 -14.45
N ARG A 231 -23.58 21.77 -14.57
CA ARG A 231 -23.15 22.57 -13.41
C ARG A 231 -24.33 23.19 -12.66
N ALA A 232 -25.33 23.70 -13.37
CA ALA A 232 -26.53 24.26 -12.76
C ALA A 232 -27.31 23.19 -11.98
N VAL A 233 -27.48 21.99 -12.55
CA VAL A 233 -28.09 20.84 -11.86
C VAL A 233 -27.30 20.48 -10.61
N LEU A 234 -25.97 20.38 -10.70
CA LEU A 234 -25.12 20.09 -9.55
C LEU A 234 -25.25 21.16 -8.45
N ILE A 235 -25.35 22.45 -8.80
CA ILE A 235 -25.53 23.52 -7.80
C ILE A 235 -26.89 23.40 -7.10
N VAL A 236 -27.97 23.12 -7.83
CA VAL A 236 -29.30 22.91 -7.23
C VAL A 236 -29.31 21.69 -6.31
N LEU A 237 -28.64 20.61 -6.71
CA LEU A 237 -28.48 19.42 -5.87
C LEU A 237 -27.64 19.71 -4.61
N LEU A 238 -26.66 20.61 -4.70
CA LEU A 238 -25.85 21.02 -3.56
C LEU A 238 -26.67 21.80 -2.53
N ASP A 239 -27.47 22.74 -3.02
CA ASP A 239 -28.28 23.62 -2.17
C ASP A 239 -29.37 22.82 -1.44
N THR A 240 -30.03 21.90 -2.15
CA THR A 240 -31.04 20.99 -1.57
C THR A 240 -30.45 19.98 -0.59
N ALA A 241 -29.21 19.55 -0.82
CA ALA A 241 -28.48 18.66 0.09
C ALA A 241 -28.04 19.32 1.40
N GLY A 242 -28.03 20.65 1.46
CA GLY A 242 -27.40 21.44 2.52
C GLY A 242 -25.87 21.41 2.45
N PRO A 243 -25.18 22.38 3.10
CA PRO A 243 -23.72 22.38 3.14
C PRO A 243 -23.22 21.10 3.79
N ALA A 244 -22.30 20.40 3.13
CA ALA A 244 -21.56 19.30 3.73
C ALA A 244 -20.66 19.86 4.85
N THR A 245 -21.23 20.11 6.03
CA THR A 245 -20.45 20.32 7.24
C THR A 245 -19.86 18.97 7.60
N LEU A 246 -18.59 18.76 7.25
CA LEU A 246 -17.85 17.60 7.71
C LEU A 246 -17.79 17.68 9.23
N PRO A 247 -18.46 16.77 9.97
CA PRO A 247 -18.36 16.77 11.42
C PRO A 247 -16.88 16.56 11.80
N PRO A 248 -16.43 17.13 12.94
CA PRO A 248 -15.07 16.88 13.39
C PRO A 248 -14.88 15.38 13.59
N PHE A 249 -13.92 14.80 12.87
CA PHE A 249 -13.59 13.40 12.99
C PHE A 249 -13.01 13.13 14.38
N ARG A 250 -13.54 12.11 15.05
CA ARG A 250 -13.06 11.62 16.34
C ARG A 250 -12.67 10.17 16.17
N PRO A 251 -11.38 9.83 16.25
CA PRO A 251 -10.94 8.49 15.99
C PRO A 251 -11.43 7.52 17.06
N ALA A 252 -11.70 6.29 16.66
CA ALA A 252 -11.97 5.21 17.59
C ALA A 252 -10.71 4.88 18.42
N ALA A 253 -10.93 4.34 19.63
CA ALA A 253 -9.85 3.73 20.38
C ALA A 253 -9.38 2.47 19.64
N THR A 254 -8.08 2.35 19.46
CA THR A 254 -7.45 1.25 18.73
C THR A 254 -6.15 0.93 19.42
N GLU A 255 -5.94 -0.35 19.73
CA GLU A 255 -4.68 -0.79 20.30
C GLU A 255 -3.56 -0.71 19.25
N PRO A 256 -2.31 -0.38 19.62
CA PRO A 256 -1.21 -0.23 18.68
C PRO A 256 -0.99 -1.44 17.75
N GLU A 257 -1.35 -2.64 18.22
CA GLU A 257 -1.16 -3.91 17.51
C GLU A 257 -2.14 -4.11 16.34
N ASP A 258 -3.32 -3.50 16.45
CA ASP A 258 -4.40 -3.60 15.48
C ASP A 258 -4.19 -2.66 14.28
N PHE A 259 -3.23 -1.73 14.37
CA PHE A 259 -2.91 -0.84 13.25
C PHE A 259 -2.36 -1.64 12.07
N PRO A 260 -3.02 -1.63 10.91
CA PRO A 260 -2.48 -2.23 9.71
C PRO A 260 -1.23 -1.48 9.24
N VAL A 261 -0.41 -2.13 8.42
CA VAL A 261 0.65 -1.40 7.73
C VAL A 261 0.01 -0.45 6.70
N TYR A 262 0.46 0.80 6.68
CA TYR A 262 -0.01 1.85 5.78
C TYR A 262 1.16 2.38 4.95
N SER A 263 1.03 2.27 3.63
CA SER A 263 2.01 2.74 2.66
C SER A 263 1.72 4.17 2.24
N VAL A 264 2.71 5.04 2.30
CA VAL A 264 2.65 6.42 1.83
C VAL A 264 3.63 6.56 0.67
N LEU A 265 3.13 6.97 -0.50
CA LEU A 265 3.94 7.19 -1.70
C LEU A 265 3.94 8.67 -2.04
N VAL A 266 5.12 9.25 -2.23
CA VAL A 266 5.27 10.66 -2.66
C VAL A 266 6.23 10.73 -3.82
N ALA A 267 5.78 11.24 -4.97
CA ALA A 267 6.66 11.49 -6.11
C ALA A 267 7.21 12.91 -6.02
N LEU A 268 8.53 13.05 -6.14
CA LEU A 268 9.24 14.32 -6.02
C LEU A 268 9.99 14.61 -7.32
N LYS A 269 9.90 15.85 -7.79
CA LYS A 269 10.62 16.32 -8.97
C LYS A 269 10.88 17.82 -8.90
N ASN A 270 12.15 18.21 -8.75
CA ASN A 270 12.62 19.57 -8.53
C ASN A 270 12.05 20.19 -7.23
N GLU A 271 12.00 19.41 -6.16
CA GLU A 271 11.31 19.77 -4.91
C GLU A 271 12.23 19.89 -3.70
N ALA A 272 13.53 20.05 -3.91
CA ALA A 272 14.55 20.14 -2.87
C ALA A 272 14.19 21.10 -1.72
N GLY A 273 13.59 22.25 -2.03
CA GLY A 273 13.18 23.26 -1.04
C GLY A 273 11.97 22.88 -0.17
N GLN A 274 11.19 21.87 -0.56
CA GLN A 274 9.97 21.45 0.14
C GLN A 274 10.14 20.16 0.95
N VAL A 275 11.21 19.39 0.71
CA VAL A 275 11.44 18.06 1.29
C VAL A 275 11.37 18.06 2.82
N GLY A 276 12.06 18.99 3.50
CA GLY A 276 12.09 19.02 4.97
C GLY A 276 10.69 19.16 5.57
N ALA A 277 9.93 20.16 5.12
CA ALA A 277 8.57 20.39 5.59
C ALA A 277 7.59 19.27 5.18
N LEU A 278 7.85 18.57 4.08
CA LEU A 278 7.11 17.35 3.71
C LEU A 278 7.38 16.22 4.70
N VAL A 279 8.64 15.91 4.97
CA VAL A 279 9.02 14.86 5.93
C VAL A 279 8.42 15.15 7.31
N ASP A 280 8.48 16.40 7.78
CA ASP A 280 7.87 16.81 9.05
C ASP A 280 6.35 16.60 9.05
N ALA A 281 5.66 16.96 7.97
CA ALA A 281 4.21 16.80 7.86
C ALA A 281 3.79 15.33 7.85
N LEU A 282 4.56 14.48 7.14
CA LEU A 282 4.30 13.04 7.08
C LEU A 282 4.66 12.34 8.39
N ASP A 283 5.71 12.75 9.11
CA ASP A 283 6.05 12.17 10.42
C ASP A 283 4.96 12.46 11.45
N GLN A 284 4.32 13.62 11.37
CA GLN A 284 3.23 14.06 12.25
C GLN A 284 1.90 13.33 12.04
N LEU A 285 1.73 12.54 10.98
CA LEU A 285 0.54 11.70 10.78
C LEU A 285 0.37 10.74 11.97
N ASP A 286 -0.85 10.70 12.52
CA ASP A 286 -1.21 9.91 13.70
C ASP A 286 -1.33 8.42 13.36
N TRP A 287 -0.17 7.78 13.19
CA TRP A 287 -0.01 6.37 12.87
C TRP A 287 1.27 5.83 13.53
N PRO A 288 1.29 4.58 14.03
CA PRO A 288 2.51 4.00 14.60
C PRO A 288 3.66 4.00 13.59
N LYS A 289 4.84 4.48 14.00
CA LYS A 289 6.04 4.57 13.12
C LYS A 289 6.45 3.21 12.54
N THR A 290 6.26 2.13 13.29
CA THR A 290 6.54 0.75 12.85
C THR A 290 5.51 0.18 11.88
N ARG A 291 4.36 0.86 11.70
CA ARG A 291 3.27 0.47 10.81
C ARG A 291 3.03 1.50 9.69
N LYS A 292 3.87 2.52 9.58
CA LYS A 292 3.83 3.55 8.53
C LYS A 292 5.11 3.42 7.71
N GLU A 293 4.98 3.05 6.45
CA GLU A 293 6.08 3.07 5.49
C GLU A 293 5.88 4.25 4.53
N VAL A 294 6.93 5.04 4.30
CA VAL A 294 6.89 6.26 3.50
C VAL A 294 7.97 6.18 2.44
N PHE A 295 7.57 6.12 1.17
CA PHE A 295 8.46 6.07 0.04
C PHE A 295 8.51 7.44 -0.65
N LEU A 296 9.66 8.09 -0.55
CA LEU A 296 9.99 9.33 -1.26
C LEU A 296 10.61 8.95 -2.61
N VAL A 297 9.87 9.10 -3.69
CA VAL A 297 10.26 8.62 -5.02
C VAL A 297 10.81 9.76 -5.85
N CYS A 298 12.08 9.69 -6.22
CA CYS A 298 12.75 10.66 -7.10
C CYS A 298 13.16 10.00 -8.41
N GLU A 299 13.15 10.75 -9.50
CA GLU A 299 13.84 10.34 -10.72
C GLU A 299 15.35 10.49 -10.53
N GLU A 300 16.15 9.60 -11.12
CA GLU A 300 17.62 9.60 -11.00
C GLU A 300 18.29 10.89 -11.46
N ASP A 301 17.64 11.64 -12.35
CA ASP A 301 18.15 12.88 -12.92
C ASP A 301 17.76 14.14 -12.12
N ASP A 302 17.21 13.99 -10.92
CA ASP A 302 16.98 15.07 -9.96
C ASP A 302 17.97 14.99 -8.78
N PRO A 303 19.26 15.28 -9.02
CA PRO A 303 20.28 15.17 -7.99
C PRO A 303 20.07 16.16 -6.85
N GLU A 304 19.43 17.31 -7.10
CA GLU A 304 19.21 18.34 -6.08
C GLU A 304 18.23 17.84 -5.01
N THR A 305 17.08 17.30 -5.43
CA THR A 305 16.08 16.75 -4.50
C THR A 305 16.62 15.48 -3.82
N ILE A 306 17.34 14.62 -4.54
CA ILE A 306 17.99 13.42 -3.97
C ILE A 306 18.98 13.81 -2.87
N LEU A 307 19.83 14.81 -3.11
CA LEU A 307 20.80 15.29 -2.13
C LEU A 307 20.10 15.93 -0.92
N ALA A 308 19.03 16.70 -1.16
CA ALA A 308 18.23 17.27 -0.08
C ALA A 308 17.67 16.16 0.83
N ILE A 309 17.09 15.10 0.27
CA ILE A 309 16.58 13.96 1.05
C ILE A 309 17.71 13.25 1.80
N ARG A 310 18.83 12.96 1.13
CA ARG A 310 19.99 12.28 1.75
C ARG A 310 20.65 13.09 2.86
N SER A 311 20.48 14.41 2.86
CA SER A 311 21.01 15.29 3.91
C SER A 311 20.16 15.30 5.18
N LEU A 312 18.94 14.74 5.14
CA LEU A 312 18.04 14.64 6.29
C LEU A 312 18.28 13.34 7.05
N ASP A 313 18.11 13.40 8.37
CA ASP A 313 17.95 12.21 9.21
C ASP A 313 16.50 11.72 9.07
N LEU A 314 16.29 10.79 8.13
CA LEU A 314 14.95 10.31 7.80
C LEU A 314 14.33 9.56 8.99
N PRO A 315 13.06 9.86 9.37
CA PRO A 315 12.40 9.13 10.44
C PRO A 315 12.25 7.64 10.12
N GLN A 316 12.04 6.83 11.15
CA GLN A 316 11.73 5.41 10.99
C GLN A 316 10.55 5.21 10.02
N GLY A 317 10.72 4.28 9.08
CA GLY A 317 9.73 3.94 8.06
C GLY A 317 9.86 4.76 6.77
N PHE A 318 10.72 5.77 6.72
CA PHE A 318 10.97 6.56 5.50
C PHE A 318 12.08 5.94 4.66
N GLU A 319 11.87 5.90 3.34
CA GLU A 319 12.82 5.38 2.36
C GLU A 319 12.86 6.26 1.12
N LEU A 320 14.07 6.54 0.62
CA LEU A 320 14.30 7.18 -0.67
C LEU A 320 14.36 6.12 -1.77
N VAL A 321 13.46 6.20 -2.74
CA VAL A 321 13.42 5.32 -3.92
C VAL A 321 13.83 6.13 -5.16
N ILE A 322 14.86 5.64 -5.86
CA ILE A 322 15.37 6.31 -7.08
C ILE A 322 14.88 5.55 -8.31
N CYS A 323 13.97 6.15 -9.07
CA CYS A 323 13.50 5.64 -10.34
C CYS A 323 14.60 5.82 -11.41
N PRO A 324 15.04 4.73 -12.08
CA PRO A 324 16.00 4.85 -13.17
C PRO A 324 15.37 5.62 -14.36
N PRO A 325 16.20 6.18 -15.25
CA PRO A 325 15.73 6.92 -16.41
C PRO A 325 14.91 6.01 -17.33
N CYS A 326 13.63 6.35 -17.49
CA CYS A 326 12.68 5.69 -18.37
C CYS A 326 11.61 6.70 -18.80
N GLU A 327 11.23 6.68 -20.08
CA GLU A 327 10.15 7.52 -20.60
C GLU A 327 8.80 6.77 -20.52
N PRO A 328 7.67 7.47 -20.28
CA PRO A 328 7.56 8.91 -20.08
C PRO A 328 7.85 9.34 -18.64
N ARG A 329 8.48 10.51 -18.45
CA ARG A 329 8.74 11.10 -17.12
C ARG A 329 7.49 11.70 -16.49
N THR A 330 6.77 10.88 -15.73
CA THR A 330 5.49 11.26 -15.14
C THR A 330 5.35 10.77 -13.70
N LYS A 331 4.56 11.49 -12.89
CA LYS A 331 4.21 11.09 -11.53
C LYS A 331 3.64 9.65 -11.46
N PRO A 332 2.68 9.23 -12.31
CA PRO A 332 2.19 7.86 -12.31
C PRO A 332 3.29 6.81 -12.55
N LYS A 333 4.24 7.05 -13.46
CA LYS A 333 5.37 6.12 -13.67
C LYS A 333 6.19 5.96 -12.39
N ALA A 334 6.61 7.06 -11.78
CA ALA A 334 7.43 7.03 -10.57
C ALA A 334 6.70 6.28 -9.42
N LEU A 335 5.42 6.57 -9.23
CA LEU A 335 4.61 5.89 -8.21
C LEU A 335 4.45 4.39 -8.52
N ASN A 336 4.15 4.02 -9.76
CA ASN A 336 4.07 2.62 -10.19
C ASN A 336 5.40 1.89 -10.05
N PHE A 337 6.53 2.58 -10.24
CA PHE A 337 7.86 2.02 -10.01
C PHE A 337 8.06 1.67 -8.53
N ALA A 338 7.65 2.53 -7.60
CA ALA A 338 7.80 2.25 -6.17
C ALA A 338 6.69 1.35 -5.60
N LEU A 339 5.53 1.24 -6.25
CA LEU A 339 4.37 0.50 -5.77
C LEU A 339 4.67 -0.97 -5.39
N PRO A 340 5.51 -1.73 -6.13
CA PRO A 340 5.92 -3.08 -5.72
C PRO A 340 6.64 -3.14 -4.37
N LEU A 341 7.24 -2.05 -3.87
CA LEU A 341 7.89 -1.98 -2.56
C LEU A 341 6.90 -1.82 -1.40
N CYS A 342 5.64 -1.45 -1.67
CA CYS A 342 4.62 -1.21 -0.64
C CYS A 342 4.12 -2.53 -0.05
N SER A 343 4.16 -2.69 1.27
CA SER A 343 3.62 -3.84 2.02
C SER A 343 2.29 -3.55 2.72
N GLY A 344 1.86 -2.30 2.72
CA GLY A 344 0.66 -1.84 3.42
C GLY A 344 -0.63 -2.49 2.94
N ARG A 345 -1.54 -2.74 3.90
CA ARG A 345 -2.94 -3.07 3.62
C ARG A 345 -3.67 -1.86 3.04
N PHE A 346 -3.17 -0.66 3.29
CA PHE A 346 -3.69 0.59 2.75
C PHE A 346 -2.55 1.39 2.14
N THR A 347 -2.84 2.11 1.05
CA THR A 347 -1.87 2.93 0.33
C THR A 347 -2.42 4.33 0.15
N VAL A 348 -1.61 5.36 0.36
CA VAL A 348 -1.94 6.75 0.02
C VAL A 348 -0.87 7.38 -0.86
N ILE A 349 -1.29 8.25 -1.76
CA ILE A 349 -0.40 9.06 -2.59
C ILE A 349 -0.48 10.52 -2.14
N TYR A 350 0.66 11.14 -1.89
CA TYR A 350 0.77 12.59 -1.67
C TYR A 350 1.59 13.30 -2.77
N ASP A 351 1.40 14.61 -2.87
CA ASP A 351 2.28 15.55 -3.58
C ASP A 351 3.29 16.20 -2.62
N ALA A 352 4.33 16.85 -3.16
CA ALA A 352 5.42 17.41 -2.37
C ALA A 352 4.98 18.58 -1.47
N GLU A 353 4.02 19.36 -1.96
CA GLU A 353 3.42 20.50 -1.29
C GLU A 353 2.37 20.12 -0.25
N ASP A 354 1.94 18.85 -0.20
CA ASP A 354 0.85 18.44 0.67
C ASP A 354 1.22 18.52 2.15
N ARG A 355 0.25 18.99 2.93
CA ARG A 355 0.31 19.06 4.39
C ARG A 355 -0.92 18.37 4.93
N PRO A 356 -0.96 17.02 4.92
CA PRO A 356 -2.14 16.27 5.32
C PRO A 356 -2.46 16.53 6.79
N HIS A 357 -3.75 16.54 7.12
CA HIS A 357 -4.18 16.67 8.51
C HIS A 357 -3.66 15.46 9.32
N ARG A 358 -3.22 15.69 10.56
CA ARG A 358 -2.64 14.64 11.43
C ARG A 358 -3.50 13.38 11.53
N LEU A 359 -4.83 13.53 11.54
CA LEU A 359 -5.79 12.41 11.65
C LEU A 359 -6.23 11.81 10.29
N GLN A 360 -5.68 12.26 9.17
CA GLN A 360 -6.18 11.87 7.85
C GLN A 360 -6.05 10.37 7.58
N LEU A 361 -4.94 9.74 7.95
CA LEU A 361 -4.77 8.28 7.80
C LEU A 361 -5.81 7.51 8.62
N ARG A 362 -6.08 7.95 9.86
CA ARG A 362 -7.11 7.35 10.72
C ARG A 362 -8.49 7.47 10.12
N GLU A 363 -8.86 8.67 9.67
CA GLU A 363 -10.19 8.90 9.07
C GLU A 363 -10.38 8.08 7.79
N ALA A 364 -9.36 8.04 6.93
CA ALA A 364 -9.42 7.24 5.71
C ALA A 364 -9.49 5.74 6.00
N TRP A 365 -8.70 5.25 6.96
CA TRP A 365 -8.74 3.86 7.39
C TRP A 365 -10.12 3.46 7.93
N GLU A 366 -10.67 4.23 8.86
CA GLU A 366 -11.98 3.94 9.44
C GLU A 366 -13.10 3.96 8.38
N LYS A 367 -13.04 4.89 7.42
CA LYS A 367 -13.99 4.91 6.29
C LYS A 367 -13.83 3.72 5.36
N LEU A 368 -12.59 3.35 5.03
CA LEU A 368 -12.32 2.16 4.20
C LEU A 368 -12.82 0.90 4.89
N GLU A 369 -12.57 0.72 6.19
CA GLU A 369 -13.07 -0.43 6.96
C GLU A 369 -14.60 -0.45 7.02
N ALA A 370 -15.24 0.69 7.29
CA ALA A 370 -16.70 0.79 7.30
C ALA A 370 -17.32 0.49 5.92
N GLY A 371 -16.65 0.87 4.83
CA GLY A 371 -17.06 0.58 3.47
C GLY A 371 -16.83 -0.88 3.02
N GLY A 372 -16.05 -1.66 3.78
CA GLY A 372 -15.71 -3.04 3.47
C GLY A 372 -15.03 -3.20 2.11
N ASP A 373 -15.30 -4.32 1.43
CA ASP A 373 -14.67 -4.68 0.16
C ASP A 373 -15.26 -3.92 -1.06
N LYS A 374 -16.40 -3.25 -0.88
CA LYS A 374 -17.04 -2.47 -1.95
C LYS A 374 -16.41 -1.10 -2.14
N LEU A 375 -15.66 -0.60 -1.15
CA LEU A 375 -15.02 0.71 -1.18
C LEU A 375 -13.54 0.59 -1.49
N ALA A 376 -13.18 0.86 -2.75
CA ALA A 376 -11.80 0.76 -3.22
C ALA A 376 -10.92 1.95 -2.83
N CYS A 377 -11.49 3.17 -2.79
CA CYS A 377 -10.75 4.40 -2.60
C CYS A 377 -11.54 5.44 -1.80
N VAL A 378 -10.86 6.17 -0.92
CA VAL A 378 -11.35 7.37 -0.24
C VAL A 378 -10.49 8.56 -0.67
N GLN A 379 -11.11 9.55 -1.30
CA GLN A 379 -10.46 10.83 -1.64
C GLN A 379 -10.65 11.82 -0.48
N ALA A 380 -9.55 12.33 0.08
CA ALA A 380 -9.63 13.47 1.00
C ALA A 380 -9.76 14.79 0.24
N PRO A 381 -10.51 15.79 0.77
CA PRO A 381 -10.68 17.07 0.10
C PRO A 381 -9.37 17.88 0.11
N LEU A 382 -9.01 18.45 -1.05
CA LEU A 382 -7.83 19.31 -1.19
C LEU A 382 -8.21 20.77 -0.96
N LEU A 383 -7.57 21.41 0.02
CA LEU A 383 -7.85 22.79 0.41
C LEU A 383 -6.59 23.65 0.28
N VAL A 384 -6.74 24.77 -0.44
CA VAL A 384 -5.65 25.73 -0.68
C VAL A 384 -5.31 26.47 0.61
N HIS A 385 -4.11 26.22 1.15
CA HIS A 385 -3.64 26.83 2.40
C HIS A 385 -3.46 28.35 2.28
N ASN A 386 -2.87 28.82 1.17
CA ASN A 386 -2.48 30.21 0.96
C ASN A 386 -3.60 31.10 0.38
N ARG A 387 -4.87 30.72 0.57
CA ARG A 387 -6.07 31.40 0.02
C ARG A 387 -6.14 32.92 0.23
N ASN A 388 -5.50 33.43 1.29
CA ASN A 388 -5.54 34.86 1.67
C ASN A 388 -4.36 35.68 1.12
N GLN A 389 -3.45 35.10 0.34
CA GLN A 389 -2.27 35.82 -0.16
C GLN A 389 -2.61 36.89 -1.20
N ASN A 390 -3.45 36.57 -2.18
CA ASN A 390 -3.87 37.50 -3.22
C ASN A 390 -5.22 37.08 -3.85
N TRP A 391 -5.69 37.86 -4.82
CA TRP A 391 -6.98 37.61 -5.47
C TRP A 391 -6.99 36.28 -6.25
N LEU A 392 -5.88 35.89 -6.87
CA LEU A 392 -5.77 34.66 -7.66
C LEU A 392 -5.80 33.43 -6.76
N THR A 393 -5.03 33.41 -5.66
CA THR A 393 -5.05 32.29 -4.69
C THR A 393 -6.43 32.10 -4.06
N ARG A 394 -7.19 33.19 -3.95
CA ARG A 394 -8.56 33.18 -3.42
C ARG A 394 -9.54 32.56 -4.42
N LEU A 395 -9.41 32.87 -5.71
CA LEU A 395 -10.20 32.21 -6.77
C LEU A 395 -9.87 30.72 -6.85
N PHE A 396 -8.58 30.36 -6.81
CA PHE A 396 -8.14 28.97 -6.78
C PHE A 396 -8.70 28.20 -5.58
N ALA A 397 -8.71 28.84 -4.40
CA ALA A 397 -9.32 28.27 -3.21
C ALA A 397 -10.84 28.08 -3.32
N ILE A 398 -11.56 28.98 -4.01
CA ILE A 398 -12.99 28.81 -4.29
C ILE A 398 -13.19 27.61 -5.20
N GLU A 399 -12.43 27.52 -6.31
CA GLU A 399 -12.56 26.42 -7.27
C GLU A 399 -12.33 25.05 -6.62
N TYR A 400 -11.25 24.89 -5.85
CA TYR A 400 -10.96 23.63 -5.15
C TYR A 400 -12.02 23.30 -4.09
N ARG A 401 -12.50 24.28 -3.35
CA ARG A 401 -13.60 24.05 -2.38
C ARG A 401 -14.88 23.64 -3.08
N THR A 402 -15.25 24.28 -4.17
CA THR A 402 -16.43 23.91 -4.97
C THR A 402 -16.30 22.50 -5.52
N GLN A 403 -15.13 22.12 -6.03
CA GLN A 403 -14.87 20.78 -6.55
C GLN A 403 -14.95 19.71 -5.45
N PHE A 404 -14.16 19.85 -4.37
CA PHE A 404 -13.99 18.80 -3.36
C PHE A 404 -15.09 18.75 -2.30
N LEU A 405 -15.69 19.89 -1.94
CA LEU A 405 -16.74 19.96 -0.92
C LEU A 405 -18.15 20.12 -1.53
N GLY A 406 -18.25 20.30 -2.84
CA GLY A 406 -19.53 20.46 -3.56
C GLY A 406 -19.74 19.41 -4.64
N THR A 407 -19.04 19.53 -5.76
CA THR A 407 -19.25 18.71 -6.95
C THR A 407 -19.00 17.22 -6.70
N LEU A 408 -17.85 16.84 -6.13
CA LEU A 408 -17.51 15.43 -5.91
C LEU A 408 -18.49 14.72 -4.95
N PRO A 409 -18.87 15.28 -3.78
CA PRO A 409 -19.89 14.66 -2.92
C PRO A 409 -21.24 14.43 -3.59
N ILE A 410 -21.65 15.32 -4.51
CA ILE A 410 -22.92 15.13 -5.24
C ILE A 410 -22.79 14.03 -6.28
N LEU A 411 -21.68 14.01 -7.03
CA LEU A 411 -21.41 12.94 -7.99
C LEU A 411 -21.37 11.57 -7.29
N GLU A 412 -20.79 11.51 -6.08
CA GLU A 412 -20.78 10.31 -5.24
C GLU A 412 -22.22 9.88 -4.90
N ARG A 413 -23.07 10.80 -4.41
CA ARG A 413 -24.47 10.52 -4.09
C ARG A 413 -25.29 10.06 -5.30
N LEU A 414 -24.93 10.52 -6.50
CA LEU A 414 -25.56 10.11 -7.76
C LEU A 414 -25.02 8.77 -8.30
N GLY A 415 -23.99 8.19 -7.67
CA GLY A 415 -23.28 7.02 -8.21
C GLY A 415 -22.58 7.32 -9.55
N ALA A 416 -22.29 8.59 -9.82
CA ALA A 416 -21.66 9.03 -11.06
C ALA A 416 -20.13 8.84 -11.01
N PRO A 417 -19.44 8.79 -12.17
CA PRO A 417 -17.98 8.72 -12.20
C PRO A 417 -17.32 9.88 -11.45
N LEU A 418 -16.41 9.55 -10.55
CA LEU A 418 -15.63 10.50 -9.77
C LEU A 418 -14.25 10.69 -10.39
N SER A 419 -13.87 11.93 -10.63
CA SER A 419 -12.48 12.26 -10.92
C SER A 419 -11.71 12.25 -9.60
N LEU A 420 -10.88 11.23 -9.38
CA LEU A 420 -9.90 11.26 -8.32
C LEU A 420 -8.91 12.40 -8.56
N GLY A 421 -8.52 13.10 -7.49
CA GLY A 421 -7.42 14.04 -7.52
C GLY A 421 -6.10 13.31 -7.77
N GLY A 422 -5.03 14.06 -8.02
CA GLY A 422 -3.69 13.48 -8.13
C GLY A 422 -3.09 13.05 -6.79
N THR A 423 -3.74 13.38 -5.67
CA THR A 423 -3.19 13.27 -4.33
C THR A 423 -4.27 13.12 -3.24
N SER A 424 -3.85 12.68 -2.05
CA SER A 424 -4.67 12.36 -0.88
C SER A 424 -5.77 11.35 -1.21
N ASN A 425 -5.42 10.39 -2.07
CA ASN A 425 -6.23 9.23 -2.39
C ASN A 425 -5.77 8.05 -1.56
N HIS A 426 -6.68 7.48 -0.79
CA HIS A 426 -6.41 6.35 0.09
C HIS A 426 -7.07 5.09 -0.48
N PHE A 427 -6.27 4.08 -0.78
CA PHE A 427 -6.69 2.85 -1.43
C PHE A 427 -6.64 1.67 -0.47
N ARG A 428 -7.57 0.72 -0.65
CA ARG A 428 -7.50 -0.61 -0.04
C ARG A 428 -6.57 -1.50 -0.87
N GLY A 429 -5.54 -2.02 -0.22
CA GLY A 429 -4.49 -2.85 -0.81
C GLY A 429 -3.43 -2.06 -1.59
N ILE A 430 -2.52 -2.80 -2.21
CA ILE A 430 -1.70 -2.31 -3.31
C ILE A 430 -2.66 -2.21 -4.51
N MET A 431 -2.73 -1.07 -5.20
CA MET A 431 -3.73 -0.76 -6.25
C MET A 431 -4.01 -1.89 -7.28
N GLU A 432 -3.08 -2.83 -7.45
CA GLU A 432 -3.22 -3.99 -8.34
C GLU A 432 -4.12 -5.12 -7.80
N GLN A 433 -4.28 -5.24 -6.48
CA GLN A 433 -5.00 -6.36 -5.85
C GLN A 433 -6.52 -6.15 -5.79
N THR A 434 -7.01 -4.93 -6.01
CA THR A 434 -8.43 -4.59 -5.90
C THR A 434 -9.29 -5.20 -7.03
N HIS A 435 -8.67 -5.89 -7.99
CA HIS A 435 -9.35 -6.48 -9.16
C HIS A 435 -9.46 -8.02 -9.14
N HIS A 436 -9.10 -8.67 -8.02
CA HIS A 436 -9.31 -10.11 -7.83
C HIS A 436 -10.56 -10.47 -7.00
N ILE A 437 -11.57 -9.60 -6.99
CA ILE A 437 -12.90 -9.89 -6.44
C ILE A 437 -13.88 -10.18 -7.57
#